data_AF-A0A5D0QPU4-F1
#
_entry.id   AF-A0A5D0QPU4-F1
#
_cell.length_a   1.000
_cell.length_b   1.000
_cell.length_c   1.000
_cell.angle_alpha   90.00
_cell.angle_beta   90.00
_cell.angle_gamma   90.00
#
_symmetry.space_group_name_H-M   'P 1'
#
loop_
_entity.id
_entity.type
_entity.pdbx_description
1 polymer ?
#
loop_
_entity_poly.entity_id
_entity_poly.type
_entity_poly.pdbx_seq_one_letter_code
_entity_poly.pdbx_strand_id
1 'polypeptide(L)'
;MNDYLDTKTLLYTAPDGTYFDVIDALPDAPAGSVIVNVSGILFGLEPDDLAQVLAMLGPNAQHGQITIPISDPDGTLWLTATSDPHGLILNVSFPACGSNGQVTLPHDQADAVRAAVEEVTSGE
;
A
#
# COMPACT_ATOMS: atom_id res chain seq x y z
N MET A 1 28.06 -7.37 18.14
CA MET A 1 26.90 -6.47 18.14
C MET A 1 26.33 -6.63 16.74
N ASN A 2 25.60 -7.74 16.56
CA ASN A 2 25.26 -8.31 15.25
C ASN A 2 23.82 -7.92 14.91
N ASP A 3 23.62 -7.50 13.66
CA ASP A 3 22.35 -7.52 12.92
C ASP A 3 21.10 -7.00 13.65
N TYR A 4 20.91 -5.68 13.57
CA TYR A 4 19.57 -5.08 13.66
C TYR A 4 19.32 -4.19 12.44
N LEU A 5 19.88 -4.59 11.30
CA LEU A 5 19.35 -4.20 10.01
C LEU A 5 18.47 -5.38 9.62
N ASP A 6 17.29 -5.46 10.24
CA ASP A 6 16.20 -6.24 9.67
C ASP A 6 16.03 -5.71 8.24
N THR A 7 16.59 -6.44 7.29
CA THR A 7 16.35 -6.22 5.86
C THR A 7 14.90 -6.57 5.65
N LYS A 8 14.00 -5.67 6.04
CA LYS A 8 12.58 -5.81 5.77
C LYS A 8 12.48 -5.91 4.26
N THR A 9 12.24 -7.13 3.80
CA THR A 9 12.25 -7.45 2.39
C THR A 9 11.02 -6.77 1.83
N LEU A 10 11.24 -5.72 1.03
CA LEU A 10 10.15 -4.99 0.39
C LEU A 10 9.30 -5.99 -0.39
N LEU A 11 7.99 -5.96 -0.13
CA LEU A 11 7.03 -6.85 -0.78
C LEU A 11 7.15 -6.81 -2.31
N TYR A 12 7.34 -5.61 -2.87
CA TYR A 12 7.59 -5.44 -4.29
C TYR A 12 8.50 -4.24 -4.57
N THR A 13 9.45 -4.39 -5.49
CA THR A 13 10.27 -3.29 -6.01
C THR A 13 10.16 -3.26 -7.54
N ALA A 14 9.73 -2.13 -8.08
CA ALA A 14 9.61 -1.89 -9.51
C ALA A 14 10.99 -1.66 -10.16
N PRO A 15 11.11 -1.86 -11.49
CA PRO A 15 12.37 -1.64 -12.22
C PRO A 15 12.93 -0.22 -12.14
N ASP A 16 12.06 0.79 -11.97
CA ASP A 16 12.44 2.20 -11.80
C ASP A 16 12.90 2.54 -10.37
N GLY A 17 12.84 1.59 -9.44
CA GLY A 17 13.26 1.74 -8.05
C GLY A 17 12.14 2.17 -7.08
N THR A 18 10.94 2.48 -7.58
CA THR A 18 9.76 2.60 -6.73
C THR A 18 9.39 1.26 -6.09
N TYR A 19 8.72 1.29 -4.95
CA TYR A 19 8.44 0.07 -4.21
C TYR A 19 7.13 0.15 -3.42
N PHE A 20 6.63 -1.03 -3.06
CA PHE A 20 5.44 -1.23 -2.27
C PHE A 20 5.76 -2.19 -1.12
N ASP A 21 5.25 -1.88 0.06
CA ASP A 21 5.38 -2.74 1.23
C ASP A 21 4.14 -2.67 2.11
N VAL A 22 3.90 -3.75 2.85
CA VAL A 22 2.81 -3.85 3.84
C VAL A 22 3.44 -4.11 5.20
N ILE A 23 2.93 -3.43 6.22
CA ILE A 23 3.41 -3.45 7.58
C ILE A 23 2.21 -3.63 8.50
N ASP A 24 2.42 -4.33 9.61
CA ASP A 24 1.44 -4.40 10.69
C ASP A 24 1.03 -3.00 11.14
N ALA A 25 -0.27 -2.82 11.39
CA ALA A 25 -0.79 -1.56 11.87
C ALA A 25 -0.43 -1.34 13.33
N LEU A 26 -0.52 -0.09 13.79
CA LEU A 26 -0.37 0.22 15.20
C LEU A 26 -1.50 -0.44 16.01
N PRO A 27 -1.27 -0.83 17.28
CA PRO A 27 -2.26 -1.54 18.10
C PRO A 27 -3.52 -0.72 18.43
N ASP A 28 -3.51 0.58 18.16
CA ASP A 28 -4.64 1.51 18.29
C ASP A 28 -5.46 1.67 17.00
N ALA A 29 -5.00 1.10 15.88
CA ALA A 29 -5.71 1.11 14.61
C ALA A 29 -6.91 0.14 14.62
N PRO A 30 -7.94 0.38 13.79
CA PRO A 30 -9.04 -0.57 13.61
C PRO A 30 -8.54 -1.96 13.23
N ALA A 31 -9.19 -3.02 13.75
CA ALA A 31 -8.83 -4.40 13.43
C ALA A 31 -8.88 -4.65 11.91
N GLY A 32 -7.86 -5.31 11.37
CA GLY A 32 -7.72 -5.54 9.93
C GLY A 32 -7.13 -4.37 9.14
N SER A 33 -6.75 -3.27 9.80
CA SER A 33 -5.99 -2.20 9.17
C SER A 33 -4.54 -2.62 8.95
N VAL A 34 -3.88 -1.99 7.98
CA VAL A 34 -2.44 -2.18 7.71
C VAL A 34 -1.78 -0.83 7.52
N ILE A 35 -0.47 -0.76 7.75
CA ILE A 35 0.36 0.35 7.27
C ILE A 35 0.91 -0.03 5.91
N VAL A 36 0.75 0.84 4.93
CA VAL A 36 1.30 0.69 3.59
C VAL A 36 2.47 1.64 3.40
N ASN A 37 3.53 1.17 2.74
CA ASN A 37 4.62 2.00 2.26
C ASN A 37 4.59 2.09 0.73
N VAL A 38 4.38 3.28 0.19
CA VAL A 38 4.52 3.56 -1.24
C VAL A 38 5.73 4.45 -1.45
N SER A 39 6.83 3.84 -1.89
CA SER A 39 8.08 4.53 -2.25
C SER A 39 8.57 5.52 -1.18
N GLY A 40 8.45 5.17 0.09
CA GLY A 40 8.92 5.95 1.24
C GLY A 40 7.81 6.68 2.00
N ILE A 41 6.59 6.72 1.49
CA ILE A 41 5.45 7.31 2.19
C ILE A 41 4.67 6.21 2.92
N LEU A 42 4.68 6.30 4.24
CA LEU A 42 3.97 5.40 5.15
C LEU A 42 2.61 5.99 5.52
N PHE A 43 1.55 5.21 5.40
CA PHE A 43 0.20 5.61 5.81
C PHE A 43 -0.65 4.41 6.19
N GLY A 44 -1.60 4.61 7.10
CA GLY A 44 -2.58 3.58 7.47
C GLY A 44 -3.67 3.45 6.41
N LEU A 45 -4.05 2.21 6.09
CA LEU A 45 -5.27 1.90 5.37
C LEU A 45 -6.21 1.10 6.26
N GLU A 46 -7.43 1.61 6.38
CA GLU A 46 -8.54 0.90 7.01
C GLU A 46 -8.98 -0.30 6.15
N PRO A 47 -9.61 -1.33 6.75
CA PRO A 47 -9.95 -2.56 6.04
C PRO A 47 -10.85 -2.35 4.82
N ASP A 48 -11.80 -1.40 4.89
CA ASP A 48 -12.69 -1.09 3.76
C ASP A 48 -11.95 -0.48 2.57
N ASP A 49 -11.04 0.45 2.83
CA ASP A 49 -10.20 1.08 1.81
C ASP A 49 -9.18 0.09 1.23
N LEU A 50 -8.58 -0.73 2.10
CA LEU A 50 -7.69 -1.81 1.69
C LEU A 50 -8.41 -2.80 0.78
N ALA A 51 -9.63 -3.21 1.11
CA ALA A 51 -10.43 -4.10 0.28
C ALA A 51 -10.72 -3.50 -1.11
N GLN A 52 -11.00 -2.19 -1.19
CA GLN A 52 -11.18 -1.51 -2.47
C GLN A 52 -9.90 -1.52 -3.32
N VAL A 53 -8.75 -1.19 -2.71
CA VAL A 53 -7.44 -1.21 -3.40
C VAL A 53 -7.10 -2.63 -3.89
N LEU A 54 -7.30 -3.64 -3.05
CA LEU A 54 -7.05 -5.04 -3.40
C LEU A 54 -8.02 -5.58 -4.46
N ALA A 55 -9.24 -5.06 -4.56
CA ALA A 55 -10.17 -5.40 -5.63
C ALA A 55 -9.71 -4.86 -7.00
N MET A 56 -8.92 -3.77 -7.00
CA MET A 56 -8.29 -3.20 -8.19
C MET A 56 -6.97 -3.89 -8.58
N LEU A 57 -6.46 -4.78 -7.72
CA LEU A 57 -5.26 -5.57 -7.97
C LEU A 57 -5.61 -7.01 -8.36
N GLY A 58 -5.41 -7.35 -9.62
CA GLY A 58 -5.47 -8.73 -10.10
C GLY A 58 -5.87 -8.83 -11.57
N PRO A 59 -5.75 -10.02 -12.18
CA PRO A 59 -5.98 -10.22 -13.61
C PRO A 59 -7.43 -9.99 -14.04
N ASN A 60 -8.37 -9.96 -13.09
CA ASN A 60 -9.80 -9.70 -13.33
C ASN A 60 -10.25 -8.36 -12.73
N ALA A 61 -9.32 -7.46 -12.39
CA ALA A 61 -9.65 -6.17 -11.83
C ALA A 61 -10.51 -5.35 -12.81
N GLN A 62 -11.48 -4.60 -12.29
CA GLN A 62 -12.15 -3.59 -13.09
C GLN A 62 -11.19 -2.43 -13.29
N HIS A 63 -10.78 -2.19 -14.55
CA HIS A 63 -9.98 -1.02 -14.87
C HIS A 63 -10.77 0.26 -14.54
N GLY A 64 -10.09 1.20 -13.92
CA GLY A 64 -10.72 2.39 -13.37
C GLY A 64 -9.82 3.12 -12.41
N GLN A 65 -10.38 4.09 -11.71
CA GLN A 65 -9.67 4.90 -10.74
C GLN A 65 -10.54 5.14 -9.51
N ILE A 66 -9.94 5.02 -8.34
CA ILE A 66 -10.50 5.49 -7.08
C ILE A 66 -9.53 6.46 -6.42
N THR A 67 -10.07 7.37 -5.61
CA THR A 67 -9.28 8.30 -4.79
C THR A 67 -9.79 8.23 -3.35
N ILE A 68 -8.89 7.90 -2.43
CA ILE A 68 -9.16 7.69 -1.01
C ILE A 68 -8.47 8.82 -0.23
N PRO A 69 -9.22 9.68 0.48
CA PRO A 69 -8.66 10.62 1.43
C PRO A 69 -8.32 9.92 2.74
N ILE A 70 -7.07 10.05 3.18
CA ILE A 70 -6.56 9.45 4.42
C ILE A 70 -6.23 10.59 5.38
N SER A 71 -6.82 10.55 6.57
CA SER A 71 -6.59 11.57 7.59
C SER A 71 -5.30 11.26 8.35
N ASP A 72 -4.35 12.17 8.29
CA ASP A 72 -3.10 12.11 9.06
C ASP A 72 -3.03 13.34 9.99
N PRO A 73 -2.38 13.25 11.17
CA PRO A 73 -2.19 14.39 12.07
C PRO A 73 -1.59 15.64 11.41
N ASP A 74 -0.71 15.48 10.42
CA ASP A 74 -0.07 16.59 9.71
C ASP A 74 -0.93 17.13 8.54
N GLY A 75 -1.97 16.40 8.12
CA GLY A 75 -2.93 16.84 7.10
C GLY A 75 -3.61 15.68 6.36
N THR A 76 -4.34 15.98 5.29
CA THR A 76 -4.95 14.92 4.45
C THR A 76 -3.94 14.41 3.42
N LEU A 77 -3.71 13.11 3.44
CA LEU A 77 -3.01 12.37 2.39
C LEU A 77 -4.06 11.84 1.38
N TRP A 78 -3.72 11.86 0.11
CA TRP A 78 -4.60 11.38 -0.96
C TRP A 78 -3.95 10.18 -1.66
N LEU A 79 -4.58 9.02 -1.55
CA LEU A 79 -4.21 7.83 -2.31
C LEU A 79 -5.10 7.76 -3.55
N THR A 80 -4.51 7.78 -4.73
CA THR A 80 -5.19 7.50 -5.99
C THR A 80 -4.72 6.17 -6.54
N ALA A 81 -5.63 5.21 -6.61
CA ALA A 81 -5.37 3.89 -7.16
C ALA A 81 -6.00 3.81 -8.56
N THR A 82 -5.18 3.55 -9.58
CA THR A 82 -5.60 3.44 -10.98
C THR A 82 -5.25 2.05 -11.49
N SER A 83 -6.26 1.28 -11.89
CA SER A 83 -6.08 -0.06 -12.46
C SER A 83 -6.19 0.02 -13.99
N ASP A 84 -5.17 -0.47 -14.68
CA ASP A 84 -5.07 -0.49 -16.13
C ASP A 84 -4.44 -1.81 -16.60
N PRO A 85 -4.39 -2.11 -17.92
CA PRO A 85 -3.87 -3.39 -18.42
C PRO A 85 -2.45 -3.75 -17.97
N HIS A 86 -1.64 -2.78 -17.54
CA HIS A 86 -0.27 -2.99 -17.07
C HIS A 86 -0.18 -3.30 -15.56
N GLY A 87 -1.22 -3.03 -14.78
CA GLY A 87 -1.22 -3.25 -13.34
C GLY A 87 -2.06 -2.23 -12.57
N LEU A 88 -1.79 -2.16 -11.26
CA LEU A 88 -2.34 -1.18 -10.35
C LEU A 88 -1.29 -0.10 -10.06
N ILE A 89 -1.55 1.11 -10.51
CA ILE A 89 -0.76 2.30 -10.19
C ILE A 89 -1.30 2.90 -8.90
N LEU A 90 -0.46 2.97 -7.87
CA LEU A 90 -0.76 3.69 -6.64
C LEU A 90 0.00 5.01 -6.65
N ASN A 91 -0.74 6.11 -6.59
CA ASN A 91 -0.22 7.47 -6.47
C ASN A 91 -0.59 8.03 -5.11
N VAL A 92 0.40 8.49 -4.37
CA VAL A 92 0.23 9.08 -3.05
C VAL A 92 0.66 10.54 -3.12
N SER A 93 -0.24 11.43 -2.72
CA SER A 93 0.03 12.85 -2.61
C SER A 93 -0.19 13.28 -1.17
N PHE A 94 0.85 13.83 -0.54
CA PHE A 94 0.75 14.41 0.79
C PHE A 94 1.16 15.89 0.77
N PRO A 95 0.23 16.79 0.40
CA PRO A 95 0.53 18.20 0.18
C PRO A 95 1.06 18.91 1.42
N ALA A 96 0.59 18.52 2.61
CA ALA A 96 1.01 19.13 3.87
C ALA A 96 2.52 18.94 4.14
N CYS A 97 3.08 17.78 3.76
CA CYS A 97 4.50 17.49 3.87
C CYS A 97 5.31 17.78 2.61
N GLY A 98 4.65 18.17 1.50
CA GLY A 98 5.31 18.37 0.20
C GLY A 98 5.88 17.08 -0.41
N SER A 99 5.31 15.93 -0.05
CA SER A 99 5.79 14.61 -0.45
C SER A 99 4.81 13.93 -1.40
N ASN A 100 5.35 13.26 -2.41
CA ASN A 100 4.58 12.44 -3.34
C ASN A 100 5.31 11.11 -3.60
N GLY A 101 4.54 10.04 -3.73
CA GLY A 101 5.03 8.69 -3.95
C GLY A 101 4.22 8.01 -5.04
N GLN A 102 4.84 7.12 -5.79
CA GLN A 102 4.16 6.29 -6.77
C GLN A 102 4.77 4.89 -6.76
N VAL A 103 3.97 3.88 -7.08
CA VAL A 103 4.44 2.56 -7.47
C VAL A 103 3.44 1.93 -8.45
N THR A 104 3.92 1.15 -9.41
CA THR A 104 3.07 0.33 -10.28
C THR A 104 3.24 -1.14 -9.92
N LEU A 105 2.18 -1.74 -9.38
CA LEU A 105 2.11 -3.15 -9.03
C LEU A 105 1.54 -3.96 -10.21
N PRO A 106 2.30 -4.89 -10.80
CA PRO A 106 1.76 -5.72 -11.86
C PRO A 106 0.71 -6.68 -11.29
N HIS A 107 -0.28 -7.03 -12.11
CA HIS A 107 -1.43 -7.82 -11.65
C HIS A 107 -1.08 -9.23 -11.14
N ASP A 108 0.07 -9.79 -11.54
CA ASP A 108 0.55 -11.07 -11.01
C ASP A 108 1.00 -11.00 -9.53
N GLN A 109 1.24 -9.81 -9.00
CA GLN A 109 1.60 -9.61 -7.59
C GLN A 109 0.38 -9.65 -6.66
N ALA A 110 -0.83 -9.78 -7.19
CA ALA A 110 -2.06 -9.76 -6.41
C ALA A 110 -2.08 -10.81 -5.28
N ASP A 111 -1.62 -12.03 -5.56
CA ASP A 111 -1.58 -13.10 -4.55
C ASP A 111 -0.53 -12.82 -3.47
N ALA A 112 0.66 -12.33 -3.85
CA ALA A 112 1.70 -11.96 -2.89
C ALA A 112 1.25 -10.82 -1.97
N VAL A 113 0.58 -9.81 -2.54
CA VAL A 113 0.05 -8.69 -1.76
C VAL A 113 -1.07 -9.13 -0.81
N ARG A 114 -1.99 -9.98 -1.27
CA ARG A 114 -3.04 -10.54 -0.40
C ARG A 114 -2.47 -11.38 0.73
N ALA A 115 -1.48 -12.23 0.43
CA ALA A 115 -0.81 -13.05 1.43
C ALA A 115 -0.09 -12.18 2.48
N ALA A 116 0.60 -11.12 2.06
CA ALA A 116 1.25 -10.19 2.99
C ALA A 116 0.24 -9.44 3.88
N VAL A 117 -0.89 -9.00 3.31
CA VAL A 117 -1.98 -8.40 4.09
C VAL A 117 -2.56 -9.41 5.08
N GLU A 118 -2.82 -10.64 4.66
CA GLU A 118 -3.35 -11.69 5.52
C GLU A 118 -2.36 -12.03 6.65
N GLU A 119 -1.07 -12.11 6.36
CA GLU A 119 -0.01 -12.37 7.36
C GLU A 119 0.03 -11.29 8.44
N VAL A 120 -0.06 -10.00 8.06
CA VAL A 120 -0.02 -8.92 9.06
C VAL A 120 -1.35 -8.75 9.80
N THR A 121 -2.49 -9.01 9.15
CA THR A 121 -3.82 -8.81 9.77
C THR A 121 -4.32 -10.02 10.55
N SER A 122 -3.87 -11.22 10.20
CA SER A 122 -4.24 -12.48 10.88
C SER A 122 -3.21 -12.91 11.91
N GLY A 123 -2.30 -12.02 12.31
CA GLY A 123 -1.26 -12.29 13.31
C GLY A 123 -1.85 -12.80 14.63
N GLU A 124 -1.91 -14.13 14.74
CA GLU A 124 -1.97 -14.91 15.99
C GLU A 124 -0.59 -14.93 16.69
#